data_AF-R7WC58-F1
#
_entry.id   AF-R7WC58-F1
#
_cell.length_a   1.000
_cell.length_b   1.000
_cell.length_c   1.000
_cell.angle_alpha   90.00
_cell.angle_beta   90.00
_cell.angle_gamma   90.00
#
_symmetry.space_group_name_H-M   'P 1'
#
loop_
_entity.id
_entity.type
_entity.pdbx_description
1 polymer ?
#
loop_
_entity_poly.entity_id
_entity_poly.type
_entity_poly.pdbx_seq_one_letter_code
_entity_poly.pdbx_strand_id
1 'polypeptide(L)'
;MAVHTVGFAQCRNFQDRVYKEANCPTLITAAAKCKLKEIMMFTVGIPGALEDVKAVFDDMDTLDPVVWSSMISAYVNCKEEEAALLTFYKMLCQDITPRQFVYSSLFAICGSMSMLEMGRQVHAHSLKNITDNDAAMTNALLTMYSDCGCIDDAWRVFDSNDIVDVISYNSMILALGQHAHPKEAVELFKRMKFSGLIPDEVTLLNLLSAFNHAGLVHEGLHLFNSMLDIEGIKPTYQHYACVIDMLARSGEIEESMKTIKEMPFEAETPLWRIVLGACSKHGDIETGMKIAEMLFEKEPYEPTNYILLGNIYARLGRWTETENIRSLMEKSGIDGDDAFSWIEMGQRTHRFGVDDRAHPISEEIYRNLDRLMGSIKAAGYVPDTSFATHSTGKNRREESLRYHCEKLAFAFGDLASPSGDTLRIMKNLRVCGDCHSAYKYFSLVTGRKIVLRDNHRFHHFYKGACSCRDYW
;
A
#
# COMPACT_ATOMS: atom_id res chain seq x y z
N MET A 1 -15.26 27.82 9.91
CA MET A 1 -15.03 28.50 8.62
C MET A 1 -14.53 29.96 8.72
N ALA A 2 -14.06 30.44 9.89
CA ALA A 2 -13.56 31.83 10.05
C ALA A 2 -12.11 31.95 10.58
N VAL A 3 -11.41 30.82 10.81
CA VAL A 3 -10.00 30.82 11.27
C VAL A 3 -9.01 30.66 10.10
N HIS A 4 -9.47 30.19 8.93
CA HIS A 4 -8.63 30.00 7.74
C HIS A 4 -8.39 31.28 6.92
N THR A 5 -9.24 32.31 7.04
CA THR A 5 -9.19 33.48 6.16
C THR A 5 -8.20 34.57 6.63
N VAL A 6 -7.86 34.58 7.93
CA VAL A 6 -6.96 35.59 8.52
C VAL A 6 -5.48 35.29 8.21
N GLY A 7 -5.11 34.00 8.10
CA GLY A 7 -3.75 33.58 7.71
C GLY A 7 -3.41 33.90 6.25
N PHE A 8 -4.37 33.79 5.33
CA PHE A 8 -4.15 34.08 3.90
C PHE A 8 -3.87 35.57 3.61
N ALA A 9 -4.48 36.48 4.36
CA ALA A 9 -4.26 37.93 4.18
C ALA A 9 -2.92 38.41 4.78
N GLN A 10 -2.39 37.73 5.80
CA GLN A 10 -1.05 38.01 6.34
C GLN A 10 0.05 37.43 5.43
N CYS A 11 -0.17 36.29 4.77
CA CYS A 11 0.77 35.71 3.80
C CYS A 11 0.94 36.55 2.53
N ARG A 12 -0.14 37.08 1.93
CA ARG A 12 -0.02 37.94 0.72
C ARG A 12 0.70 39.25 0.99
N ASN A 13 0.42 39.90 2.12
CA ASN A 13 1.14 41.11 2.54
C ASN A 13 2.62 40.84 2.90
N PHE A 14 2.97 39.59 3.19
CA PHE A 14 4.34 39.14 3.40
C PHE A 14 5.06 38.91 2.06
N GLN A 15 4.42 38.22 1.09
CA GLN A 15 4.93 38.03 -0.28
C GLN A 15 5.26 39.37 -0.98
N ASP A 16 4.37 40.37 -0.86
CA ASP A 16 4.58 41.70 -1.47
C ASP A 16 5.70 42.52 -0.80
N ARG A 17 5.95 42.29 0.49
CA ARG A 17 7.09 42.90 1.21
C ARG A 17 8.41 42.24 0.85
N VAL A 18 8.41 40.92 0.68
CA VAL A 18 9.58 40.12 0.29
C VAL A 18 10.04 40.45 -1.13
N TYR A 19 9.10 40.62 -2.08
CA TYR A 19 9.41 41.03 -3.45
C TYR A 19 10.02 42.44 -3.54
N LYS A 20 9.68 43.34 -2.60
CA LYS A 20 10.25 44.70 -2.56
C LYS A 20 11.62 44.78 -1.90
N GLU A 21 11.94 43.90 -0.94
CA GLU A 21 13.26 43.85 -0.29
C GLU A 21 14.32 43.12 -1.14
N ALA A 22 13.92 42.32 -2.13
CA ALA A 22 14.80 41.56 -3.02
C ALA A 22 15.49 42.37 -4.13
N ASN A 23 15.32 43.71 -4.19
CA ASN A 23 15.85 44.57 -5.26
C ASN A 23 17.20 45.27 -4.94
N CYS A 24 18.00 44.75 -4.00
CA CYS A 24 19.31 45.32 -3.66
C CYS A 24 20.45 44.27 -3.79
N PRO A 25 21.26 44.28 -4.88
CA PRO A 25 22.08 43.14 -5.31
C PRO A 25 23.19 42.64 -4.36
N THR A 26 23.57 43.40 -3.32
CA THR A 26 24.77 43.12 -2.52
C THR A 26 24.52 42.78 -1.05
N LEU A 27 23.27 42.87 -0.57
CA LEU A 27 22.90 42.57 0.84
C LEU A 27 22.09 41.26 1.00
N ILE A 28 21.83 40.54 -0.10
CA ILE A 28 20.82 39.48 -0.19
C ILE A 28 21.34 38.09 0.23
N THR A 29 22.64 37.80 0.16
CA THR A 29 23.08 36.39 0.15
C THR A 29 23.00 35.66 1.50
N ALA A 30 23.02 36.33 2.65
CA ALA A 30 22.94 35.66 3.96
C ALA A 30 21.55 35.80 4.61
N ALA A 31 20.98 37.01 4.58
CA ALA A 31 19.66 37.28 5.17
C ALA A 31 18.53 36.64 4.36
N ALA A 32 18.60 36.64 3.02
CA ALA A 32 17.60 35.94 2.20
C ALA A 32 17.72 34.43 2.33
N LYS A 33 18.92 33.87 2.49
CA LYS A 33 19.11 32.42 2.77
C LYS A 33 18.47 32.00 4.10
N CYS A 34 18.65 32.76 5.18
CA CYS A 34 17.98 32.48 6.46
C CYS A 34 16.45 32.61 6.36
N LYS A 35 15.96 33.64 5.66
CA LYS A 35 14.51 33.89 5.53
C LYS A 35 13.82 32.92 4.57
N LEU A 36 14.53 32.42 3.55
CA LEU A 36 14.06 31.35 2.67
C LEU A 36 14.10 29.97 3.33
N LYS A 37 15.07 29.74 4.21
CA LYS A 37 15.09 28.56 5.08
C LYS A 37 13.87 28.54 6.00
N GLU A 38 13.47 29.69 6.57
CA GLU A 38 12.20 29.83 7.29
C GLU A 38 11.01 29.62 6.37
N ILE A 39 10.94 30.28 5.20
CA ILE A 39 9.82 30.15 4.26
C ILE A 39 9.65 28.69 3.79
N MET A 40 10.73 27.99 3.40
CA MET A 40 10.68 26.57 3.05
C MET A 40 10.22 25.70 4.22
N MET A 41 10.68 25.96 5.45
CA MET A 41 10.19 25.24 6.63
C MET A 41 8.71 25.50 6.91
N PHE A 42 8.18 26.69 6.57
CA PHE A 42 6.77 27.05 6.75
C PHE A 42 5.87 26.68 5.56
N THR A 43 6.40 26.48 4.36
CA THR A 43 5.63 26.12 3.15
C THR A 43 5.60 24.61 2.86
N VAL A 44 6.43 23.81 3.54
CA VAL A 44 6.32 22.34 3.57
C VAL A 44 4.92 21.98 4.09
N GLY A 45 4.01 21.64 3.18
CA GLY A 45 2.62 21.25 3.48
C GLY A 45 1.51 22.14 2.93
N ILE A 46 1.81 23.21 2.18
CA ILE A 46 0.78 24.04 1.51
C ILE A 46 0.59 23.58 0.05
N PRO A 47 -0.60 23.09 -0.35
CA PRO A 47 -0.89 22.76 -1.75
C PRO A 47 -0.71 23.98 -2.66
N GLY A 48 0.10 23.83 -3.73
CA GLY A 48 0.41 24.91 -4.68
C GLY A 48 1.70 25.69 -4.38
N ALA A 49 2.31 25.54 -3.21
CA ALA A 49 3.58 26.22 -2.89
C ALA A 49 4.81 25.52 -3.45
N LEU A 50 4.68 24.28 -3.97
CA LEU A 50 5.81 23.49 -4.46
C LEU A 50 6.50 24.14 -5.67
N GLU A 51 5.74 24.78 -6.56
CA GLU A 51 6.27 25.45 -7.76
C GLU A 51 7.13 26.67 -7.39
N ASP A 52 6.66 27.49 -6.46
CA ASP A 52 7.42 28.62 -5.91
C ASP A 52 8.68 28.14 -5.19
N VAL A 53 8.58 27.07 -4.41
CA VAL A 53 9.70 26.47 -3.68
C VAL A 53 10.74 25.87 -4.65
N LYS A 54 10.30 25.21 -5.73
CA LYS A 54 11.16 24.71 -6.81
C LYS A 54 11.94 25.86 -7.47
N ALA A 55 11.24 26.93 -7.87
CA ALA A 55 11.88 28.07 -8.53
C ALA A 55 12.97 28.70 -7.65
N VAL A 56 12.70 28.88 -6.36
CA VAL A 56 13.70 29.44 -5.45
C VAL A 56 14.85 28.45 -5.18
N PHE A 57 14.57 27.15 -5.12
CA PHE A 57 15.61 26.13 -4.97
C PHE A 57 16.58 26.11 -6.16
N ASP A 58 16.05 26.21 -7.38
CA ASP A 58 16.85 26.20 -8.62
C ASP A 58 17.70 27.47 -8.79
N ASP A 59 17.28 28.61 -8.22
CA ASP A 59 18.01 29.89 -8.25
C ASP A 59 19.17 29.98 -7.22
N MET A 60 19.38 28.97 -6.37
CA MET A 60 20.40 28.99 -5.32
C MET A 60 21.73 28.34 -5.74
N ASP A 61 22.78 29.15 -5.89
CA ASP A 61 24.13 28.67 -6.27
C ASP A 61 24.85 27.81 -5.21
N THR A 62 24.50 27.96 -3.93
CA THR A 62 25.13 27.24 -2.80
C THR A 62 24.10 26.92 -1.72
N LEU A 63 23.77 25.64 -1.64
CA LEU A 63 22.73 25.10 -0.77
C LEU A 63 23.36 24.39 0.43
N ASP A 64 22.87 24.70 1.63
CA ASP A 64 23.25 23.98 2.84
C ASP A 64 22.48 22.63 2.93
N PRO A 65 22.93 21.65 3.74
CA PRO A 65 22.24 20.37 3.89
C PRO A 65 20.78 20.48 4.34
N VAL A 66 20.39 21.57 5.02
CA VAL A 66 19.02 21.77 5.49
C VAL A 66 18.10 22.10 4.33
N VAL A 67 18.53 22.96 3.40
CA VAL A 67 17.72 23.32 2.23
C VAL A 67 17.46 22.09 1.35
N TRP A 68 18.47 21.27 1.10
CA TRP A 68 18.30 19.98 0.41
C TRP A 68 17.31 19.06 1.12
N SER A 69 17.44 18.93 2.45
CA SER A 69 16.56 18.09 3.26
C SER A 69 15.10 18.55 3.20
N SER A 70 14.87 19.87 3.27
CA SER A 70 13.54 20.47 3.14
C SER A 70 12.94 20.23 1.75
N MET A 71 13.74 20.37 0.69
CA MET A 71 13.28 20.14 -0.68
C MET A 71 12.85 18.69 -0.91
N ILE A 72 13.67 17.72 -0.46
CA ILE A 72 13.33 16.29 -0.54
C ILE A 72 12.03 16.02 0.21
N SER A 73 11.83 16.62 1.38
CA SER A 73 10.61 16.42 2.18
C SER A 73 9.38 17.06 1.56
N ALA A 74 9.54 18.21 0.91
CA ALA A 74 8.47 18.84 0.15
C ALA A 74 8.03 17.93 -1.01
N TYR A 75 8.97 17.36 -1.75
CA TYR A 75 8.68 16.38 -2.80
C TYR A 75 7.95 15.13 -2.26
N VAL A 76 8.43 14.56 -1.14
CA VAL A 76 7.78 13.41 -0.49
C VAL A 76 6.33 13.73 -0.11
N ASN A 77 6.09 14.88 0.52
CA ASN A 77 4.75 15.30 0.95
C ASN A 77 3.81 15.59 -0.23
N CYS A 78 4.37 15.98 -1.39
CA CYS A 78 3.62 16.21 -2.62
C CYS A 78 3.50 14.96 -3.50
N LYS A 79 3.96 13.78 -3.07
CA LYS A 79 3.97 12.53 -3.86
C LYS A 79 4.68 12.69 -5.21
N GLU A 80 5.83 13.36 -5.16
CA GLU A 80 6.73 13.59 -6.29
C GLU A 80 8.02 12.79 -6.06
N GLU A 81 7.88 11.46 -5.99
CA GLU A 81 8.91 10.54 -5.52
C GLU A 81 10.17 10.57 -6.41
N GLU A 82 9.99 10.62 -7.72
CA GLU A 82 11.10 10.68 -8.68
C GLU A 82 11.93 11.95 -8.47
N ALA A 83 11.27 13.09 -8.27
CA ALA A 83 11.95 14.36 -8.04
C ALA A 83 12.68 14.39 -6.69
N ALA A 84 12.14 13.73 -5.65
CA ALA A 84 12.85 13.54 -4.38
C ALA A 84 14.14 12.73 -4.55
N LEU A 85 14.10 11.61 -5.27
CA LEU A 85 15.26 10.76 -5.54
C LEU A 85 16.30 11.49 -6.40
N LEU A 86 15.86 12.24 -7.42
CA LEU A 86 16.75 13.03 -8.27
C LEU A 86 17.43 14.15 -7.47
N THR A 87 16.70 14.79 -6.55
CA THR A 87 17.21 15.83 -5.66
C THR A 87 18.25 15.25 -4.70
N PHE A 88 18.00 14.07 -4.14
CA PHE A 88 19.00 13.34 -3.36
C PHE A 88 20.26 13.03 -4.18
N TYR A 89 20.12 12.54 -5.40
CA TYR A 89 21.27 12.30 -6.28
C TYR A 89 22.08 13.59 -6.53
N LYS A 90 21.42 14.72 -6.84
CA LYS A 90 22.07 16.02 -7.00
C LYS A 90 22.81 16.47 -5.73
N MET A 91 22.21 16.26 -4.55
CA MET A 91 22.85 16.53 -3.25
C MET A 91 24.17 15.77 -3.11
N LEU A 92 24.18 14.48 -3.47
CA LEU A 92 25.39 13.65 -3.44
C LEU A 92 26.45 14.10 -4.46
N CYS A 93 26.05 14.51 -5.66
CA CYS A 93 26.97 15.04 -6.66
C CYS A 93 27.67 16.35 -6.24
N GLN A 94 27.13 17.05 -5.24
CA GLN A 94 27.74 18.25 -4.66
C GLN A 94 28.56 17.94 -3.40
N ASP A 95 28.82 16.67 -3.10
CA ASP A 95 29.54 16.19 -1.90
C ASP A 95 28.88 16.64 -0.58
N ILE A 96 27.57 16.88 -0.61
CA ILE A 96 26.81 17.30 0.58
C ILE A 96 26.33 16.05 1.33
N THR A 97 26.82 15.86 2.55
CA THR A 97 26.44 14.71 3.38
C THR A 97 24.97 14.77 3.79
N PRO A 98 24.16 13.74 3.46
CA PRO A 98 22.76 13.68 3.88
C PRO A 98 22.62 13.48 5.39
N ARG A 99 21.60 14.13 5.98
CA ARG A 99 21.22 13.93 7.38
C ARG A 99 20.33 12.69 7.52
N GLN A 100 20.25 12.12 8.73
CA GLN A 100 19.40 10.95 9.07
C GLN A 100 17.97 11.07 8.50
N PHE A 101 17.32 12.20 8.72
CA PHE A 101 15.96 12.45 8.23
C PHE A 101 15.80 12.35 6.70
N VAL A 102 16.84 12.68 5.92
CA VAL A 102 16.81 12.48 4.46
C VAL A 102 16.69 11.00 4.14
N TYR A 103 17.46 10.14 4.82
CA TYR A 103 17.35 8.69 4.63
C TYR A 103 15.99 8.17 5.05
N SER A 104 15.42 8.63 6.17
CA SER A 104 14.07 8.24 6.60
C SER A 104 13.02 8.55 5.52
N SER A 105 13.08 9.74 4.92
CA SER A 105 12.20 10.15 3.82
C SER A 105 12.40 9.29 2.56
N LEU A 106 13.65 8.96 2.21
CA LEU A 106 13.96 8.11 1.05
C LEU A 106 13.53 6.66 1.28
N PHE A 107 13.67 6.12 2.50
CA PHE A 107 13.18 4.80 2.85
C PHE A 107 11.66 4.73 2.73
N ALA A 108 10.94 5.76 3.18
CA ALA A 108 9.48 5.84 3.02
C ALA A 108 9.08 5.81 1.53
N ILE A 109 9.77 6.55 0.66
CA ILE A 109 9.54 6.50 -0.80
C ILE A 109 9.82 5.10 -1.36
N CYS A 110 10.97 4.52 -1.01
CA CYS A 110 11.36 3.22 -1.55
C CYS A 110 10.36 2.13 -1.12
N GLY A 111 9.85 2.19 0.11
CA GLY A 111 8.81 1.27 0.60
C GLY A 111 7.47 1.46 -0.12
N SER A 112 6.97 2.70 -0.19
CA SER A 112 5.67 2.99 -0.80
C SER A 112 5.63 2.58 -2.28
N MET A 113 6.72 2.83 -3.02
CA MET A 113 6.87 2.49 -4.44
C MET A 113 7.41 1.08 -4.68
N SER A 114 7.75 0.34 -3.61
CA SER A 114 8.35 -1.00 -3.66
C SER A 114 9.65 -1.07 -4.50
N MET A 115 10.51 -0.05 -4.38
CA MET A 115 11.80 0.07 -5.06
C MET A 115 12.92 -0.51 -4.17
N LEU A 116 13.01 -1.83 -4.12
CA LEU A 116 13.92 -2.54 -3.23
C LEU A 116 15.38 -2.25 -3.55
N GLU A 117 15.75 -2.22 -4.83
CA GLU A 117 17.15 -2.03 -5.23
C GLU A 117 17.61 -0.59 -4.98
N MET A 118 16.72 0.39 -5.12
CA MET A 118 17.01 1.76 -4.71
C MET A 118 17.11 1.87 -3.19
N GLY A 119 16.18 1.26 -2.46
CA GLY A 119 16.21 1.23 -0.99
C GLY A 119 17.50 0.61 -0.44
N ARG A 120 17.99 -0.47 -1.06
CA ARG A 120 19.29 -1.09 -0.73
C ARG A 120 20.48 -0.17 -0.99
N GLN A 121 20.47 0.58 -2.08
CA GLN A 121 21.53 1.56 -2.37
C GLN A 121 21.53 2.70 -1.34
N VAL A 122 20.36 3.23 -1.01
CA VAL A 122 20.20 4.27 0.01
C VAL A 122 20.65 3.75 1.38
N HIS A 123 20.30 2.52 1.74
CA HIS A 123 20.73 1.88 2.99
C HIS A 123 22.25 1.65 3.02
N ALA A 124 22.84 1.13 1.93
CA ALA A 124 24.29 0.97 1.84
C ALA A 124 25.03 2.32 1.94
N HIS A 125 24.44 3.40 1.43
CA HIS A 125 24.98 4.75 1.57
C HIS A 125 24.85 5.28 3.01
N SER A 126 23.72 5.05 3.68
CA SER A 126 23.51 5.50 5.06
C SER A 126 24.52 4.86 6.02
N LEU A 127 24.77 3.56 5.89
CA LEU A 127 25.76 2.82 6.70
C LEU A 127 27.19 3.38 6.59
N LYS A 128 27.54 4.01 5.47
CA LYS A 128 28.87 4.59 5.26
C LYS A 128 29.03 6.01 5.83
N ASN A 129 27.92 6.72 6.01
CA ASN A 129 27.92 8.17 6.27
C ASN A 129 27.35 8.56 7.63
N ILE A 130 26.58 7.68 8.26
CA ILE A 130 25.96 7.93 9.56
C ILE A 130 26.68 7.10 10.62
N THR A 131 27.14 7.76 11.68
CA THR A 131 27.80 7.13 12.82
C THR A 131 26.84 6.77 13.95
N ASP A 132 25.74 7.51 14.09
CA ASP A 132 24.71 7.30 15.11
C ASP A 132 23.38 7.00 14.43
N ASN A 133 22.76 5.85 14.69
CA ASN A 133 21.39 5.58 14.24
C ASN A 133 20.40 6.17 15.25
N ASP A 134 19.33 6.80 14.76
CA ASP A 134 18.16 7.10 15.59
C ASP A 134 17.04 6.08 15.34
N ALA A 135 16.11 5.97 16.29
CA ALA A 135 14.99 5.03 16.20
C ALA A 135 14.11 5.34 14.98
N ALA A 136 13.94 6.61 14.64
CA ALA A 136 13.09 7.04 13.52
C ALA A 136 13.62 6.53 12.16
N MET A 137 14.91 6.69 11.88
CA MET A 137 15.51 6.17 10.66
C MET A 137 15.49 4.65 10.61
N THR A 138 15.73 3.99 11.75
CA THR A 138 15.70 2.52 11.83
C THR A 138 14.28 1.97 11.57
N ASN A 139 13.26 2.62 12.12
CA ASN A 139 11.85 2.28 11.89
C ASN A 139 11.45 2.50 10.42
N ALA A 140 11.93 3.58 9.79
CA ALA A 140 11.72 3.83 8.37
C ALA A 140 12.39 2.77 7.49
N LEU A 141 13.62 2.37 7.83
CA LEU A 141 14.35 1.31 7.13
C LEU A 141 13.66 -0.06 7.26
N LEU A 142 13.19 -0.41 8.47
CA LEU A 142 12.41 -1.61 8.73
C LEU A 142 11.16 -1.62 7.83
N THR A 143 10.40 -0.52 7.84
CA THR A 143 9.17 -0.37 7.05
C THR A 143 9.46 -0.46 5.55
N MET A 144 10.57 0.11 5.08
CA MET A 144 10.98 0.02 3.68
C MET A 144 11.19 -1.44 3.25
N TYR A 145 11.93 -2.23 4.04
CA TYR A 145 12.17 -3.63 3.70
C TYR A 145 10.88 -4.47 3.75
N SER A 146 9.99 -4.24 4.72
CA SER A 146 8.69 -4.93 4.77
C SER A 146 7.85 -4.57 3.55
N ASP A 147 7.70 -3.28 3.23
CA ASP A 147 6.89 -2.80 2.11
C ASP A 147 7.44 -3.20 0.73
N CYS A 148 8.73 -3.53 0.66
CA CYS A 148 9.39 -4.11 -0.51
C CYS A 148 9.30 -5.65 -0.58
N GLY A 149 8.53 -6.31 0.29
CA GLY A 149 8.38 -7.76 0.23
C GLY A 149 9.51 -8.54 0.91
N CYS A 150 10.40 -7.90 1.68
CA CYS A 150 11.60 -8.49 2.28
C CYS A 150 11.50 -8.57 3.80
N ILE A 151 10.52 -9.32 4.30
CA ILE A 151 10.26 -9.44 5.75
C ILE A 151 11.47 -9.97 6.54
N ASP A 152 12.29 -10.84 5.95
CA ASP A 152 13.52 -11.35 6.58
C ASP A 152 14.56 -10.23 6.81
N ASP A 153 14.70 -9.32 5.83
CA ASP A 153 15.62 -8.18 5.96
C ASP A 153 15.06 -7.14 6.95
N ALA A 154 13.75 -6.92 6.97
CA ALA A 154 13.10 -6.10 8.00
C ALA A 154 13.33 -6.67 9.41
N TRP A 155 13.24 -7.99 9.58
CA TRP A 155 13.52 -8.67 10.83
C TRP A 155 14.98 -8.50 11.27
N ARG A 156 15.94 -8.57 10.33
CA ARG A 156 17.36 -8.30 10.61
C ARG A 156 17.59 -6.86 11.09
N VAL A 157 16.92 -5.89 10.47
CA VAL A 157 16.98 -4.49 10.92
C VAL A 157 16.40 -4.35 12.33
N PHE A 158 15.27 -5.02 12.61
CA PHE A 158 14.67 -5.01 13.95
C PHE A 158 15.59 -5.62 15.01
N ASP A 159 16.15 -6.81 14.78
CA ASP A 159 16.99 -7.51 15.76
C ASP A 159 18.39 -6.91 15.94
N SER A 160 18.89 -6.18 14.94
CA SER A 160 20.17 -5.45 15.05
C SER A 160 20.03 -4.07 15.69
N ASN A 161 18.81 -3.62 15.96
CA ASN A 161 18.57 -2.32 16.56
C ASN A 161 18.71 -2.40 18.09
N ASP A 162 19.67 -1.67 18.65
CA ASP A 162 19.85 -1.55 20.11
C ASP A 162 18.79 -0.62 20.75
N ILE A 163 18.09 0.20 19.94
CA ILE A 163 17.10 1.20 20.37
C ILE A 163 15.72 0.80 19.84
N VAL A 164 15.16 -0.29 20.36
CA VAL A 164 13.81 -0.75 20.01
C VAL A 164 12.79 -0.10 20.94
N ASP A 165 11.90 0.71 20.37
CA ASP A 165 10.80 1.35 21.10
C ASP A 165 9.43 0.75 20.72
N VAL A 166 8.37 1.30 21.31
CA VAL A 166 6.98 0.88 21.00
C VAL A 166 6.69 0.99 19.50
N ILE A 167 7.24 2.00 18.83
CA ILE A 167 7.05 2.22 17.39
C ILE A 167 7.73 1.12 16.58
N SER A 168 8.97 0.74 16.93
CA SER A 168 9.68 -0.38 16.29
C SER A 168 8.88 -1.69 16.39
N TYR A 169 8.35 -2.01 17.58
CA TYR A 169 7.51 -3.19 17.79
C TYR A 169 6.21 -3.12 16.98
N ASN A 170 5.54 -1.97 16.98
CA ASN A 170 4.31 -1.75 16.22
C ASN A 170 4.54 -1.93 14.72
N SER A 171 5.62 -1.35 14.16
CA SER A 171 5.98 -1.49 12.74
C SER A 171 6.23 -2.96 12.37
N MET A 172 6.94 -3.71 13.21
CA MET A 172 7.24 -5.11 12.92
C MET A 172 6.02 -6.03 13.09
N ILE A 173 5.16 -5.80 14.11
CA ILE A 173 3.89 -6.53 14.28
C ILE A 173 2.98 -6.30 13.07
N LEU A 174 2.88 -5.05 12.60
CA LEU A 174 2.11 -4.70 11.39
C LEU A 174 2.64 -5.45 10.16
N ALA A 175 3.96 -5.39 9.93
CA ALA A 175 4.60 -6.10 8.83
C ALA A 175 4.30 -7.61 8.89
N LEU A 176 4.46 -8.25 10.05
CA LEU A 176 4.15 -9.67 10.20
C LEU A 176 2.68 -9.98 9.88
N GLY A 177 1.74 -9.11 10.27
CA GLY A 177 0.34 -9.23 9.88
C GLY A 177 0.10 -9.10 8.37
N GLN A 178 0.76 -8.14 7.72
CA GLN A 178 0.68 -7.94 6.26
C GLN A 178 1.27 -9.11 5.47
N HIS A 179 2.30 -9.77 6.00
CA HIS A 179 2.97 -10.92 5.39
C HIS A 179 2.40 -12.29 5.80
N ALA A 180 1.28 -12.32 6.52
CA ALA A 180 0.59 -13.52 7.00
C ALA A 180 1.42 -14.40 7.97
N HIS A 181 2.11 -13.76 8.90
CA HIS A 181 2.88 -14.36 10.01
C HIS A 181 2.27 -14.02 11.39
N PRO A 182 1.01 -14.42 11.67
CA PRO A 182 0.32 -14.00 12.89
C PRO A 182 0.92 -14.61 14.17
N LYS A 183 1.58 -15.78 14.08
CA LYS A 183 2.18 -16.44 15.24
C LYS A 183 3.40 -15.68 15.73
N GLU A 184 4.23 -15.26 14.78
CA GLU A 184 5.41 -14.44 14.99
C GLU A 184 5.00 -13.06 15.52
N ALA A 185 3.90 -12.47 15.03
CA ALA A 185 3.35 -11.21 15.55
C ALA A 185 2.95 -11.33 17.04
N VAL A 186 2.28 -12.42 17.43
CA VAL A 186 1.92 -12.68 18.83
C VAL A 186 3.16 -12.89 19.70
N GLU A 187 4.17 -13.60 19.21
CA GLU A 187 5.40 -13.80 19.96
C GLU A 187 6.15 -12.47 20.17
N LEU A 188 6.15 -11.62 19.14
CA LEU A 188 6.78 -10.31 19.22
C LEU A 188 6.05 -9.37 20.20
N PHE A 189 4.71 -9.44 20.26
CA PHE A 189 3.93 -8.75 21.29
C PHE A 189 4.26 -9.22 22.72
N LYS A 190 4.47 -10.53 22.92
CA LYS A 190 4.91 -11.04 24.23
C LYS A 190 6.32 -10.56 24.57
N ARG A 191 7.24 -10.56 23.60
CA ARG A 191 8.62 -10.03 23.76
C ARG A 191 8.59 -8.54 24.13
N MET A 192 7.71 -7.75 23.53
CA MET A 192 7.49 -6.34 23.87
C MET A 192 7.15 -6.18 25.36
N LYS A 193 6.13 -6.89 25.83
CA LYS A 193 5.72 -6.88 27.25
C LYS A 193 6.83 -7.35 28.19
N PHE A 194 7.53 -8.42 27.83
CA PHE A 194 8.65 -8.95 28.62
C PHE A 194 9.80 -7.95 28.74
N SER A 195 9.99 -7.10 27.73
CA SER A 195 10.99 -6.03 27.72
C SER A 195 10.56 -4.79 28.52
N GLY A 196 9.40 -4.82 29.18
CA GLY A 196 8.87 -3.72 29.98
C GLY A 196 8.24 -2.58 29.16
N LEU A 197 8.06 -2.77 27.85
CA LEU A 197 7.36 -1.81 27.00
C LEU A 197 5.85 -2.03 27.12
N ILE A 198 5.13 -0.93 27.28
CA ILE A 198 3.67 -0.92 27.44
C ILE A 198 3.05 -0.86 26.04
N PRO A 199 2.25 -1.86 25.63
CA PRO A 199 1.48 -1.80 24.39
C PRO A 199 0.53 -0.62 24.36
N ASP A 200 0.32 -0.06 23.18
CA ASP A 200 -0.65 1.00 22.95
C ASP A 200 -1.82 0.53 22.08
N GLU A 201 -2.73 1.46 21.80
CA GLU A 201 -3.87 1.24 20.88
C GLU A 201 -3.42 0.77 19.49
N VAL A 202 -2.27 1.22 19.00
CA VAL A 202 -1.73 0.82 17.70
C VAL A 202 -1.20 -0.61 17.76
N THR A 203 -0.57 -1.02 18.86
CA THR A 203 -0.11 -2.40 19.07
C THR A 203 -1.27 -3.40 18.94
N LEU A 204 -2.38 -3.13 19.63
CA LEU A 204 -3.53 -4.03 19.63
C LEU A 204 -4.26 -4.03 18.29
N LEU A 205 -4.36 -2.87 17.62
CA LEU A 205 -4.89 -2.78 16.27
C LEU A 205 -4.07 -3.60 15.27
N ASN A 206 -2.74 -3.54 15.34
CA ASN A 206 -1.86 -4.30 14.44
C ASN A 206 -1.99 -5.81 14.66
N LEU A 207 -2.15 -6.26 15.90
CA LEU A 207 -2.45 -7.67 16.20
C LEU A 207 -3.83 -8.11 15.68
N LEU A 208 -4.87 -7.29 15.89
CA LEU A 208 -6.20 -7.58 15.35
C LEU A 208 -6.18 -7.67 13.82
N SER A 209 -5.45 -6.77 13.16
CA SER A 209 -5.25 -6.82 11.70
C SER A 209 -4.54 -8.10 11.26
N ALA A 210 -3.50 -8.53 12.00
CA ALA A 210 -2.81 -9.79 11.73
C ALA A 210 -3.77 -11.01 11.86
N PHE A 211 -4.61 -11.03 12.89
CA PHE A 211 -5.62 -12.08 13.06
C PHE A 211 -6.69 -12.06 11.97
N ASN A 212 -7.16 -10.87 11.59
CA ASN A 212 -8.12 -10.69 10.50
C ASN A 212 -7.55 -11.20 9.18
N HIS A 213 -6.30 -10.88 8.87
CA HIS A 213 -5.65 -11.37 7.65
C HIS A 213 -5.40 -12.88 7.65
N ALA A 214 -5.25 -13.50 8.82
CA ALA A 214 -5.03 -14.93 8.96
C ALA A 214 -6.32 -15.76 9.18
N GLY A 215 -7.48 -15.11 9.33
CA GLY A 215 -8.74 -15.78 9.62
C GLY A 215 -8.85 -16.35 11.04
N LEU A 216 -8.09 -15.80 11.99
CA LEU A 216 -8.07 -16.22 13.40
C LEU A 216 -9.16 -15.47 14.18
N VAL A 217 -10.43 -15.77 13.86
CA VAL A 217 -11.60 -15.04 14.37
C VAL A 217 -11.71 -15.10 15.89
N HIS A 218 -11.53 -16.28 16.48
CA HIS A 218 -11.64 -16.46 17.93
C HIS A 218 -10.56 -15.70 18.69
N GLU A 219 -9.31 -15.76 18.24
CA GLU A 219 -8.19 -15.04 18.83
C GLU A 219 -8.37 -13.52 18.69
N GLY A 220 -8.90 -13.06 17.55
CA GLY A 220 -9.25 -11.66 17.32
C GLY A 220 -10.32 -11.14 18.28
N LEU A 221 -11.44 -11.86 18.39
CA LEU A 221 -12.52 -11.50 19.32
C LEU A 221 -12.06 -11.55 20.78
N HIS A 222 -11.26 -12.56 21.14
CA HIS A 222 -10.68 -12.64 22.48
C HIS A 222 -9.80 -11.43 22.78
N LEU A 223 -8.89 -11.07 21.86
CA LEU A 223 -8.04 -9.89 22.03
C LEU A 223 -8.88 -8.61 22.18
N PHE A 224 -9.87 -8.42 21.30
CA PHE A 224 -10.77 -7.26 21.33
C PHE A 224 -11.52 -7.12 22.67
N ASN A 225 -12.08 -8.21 23.17
CA ASN A 225 -12.80 -8.22 24.44
C ASN A 225 -11.88 -7.98 25.65
N SER A 226 -10.61 -8.38 25.55
CA SER A 226 -9.61 -8.18 26.61
C SER A 226 -8.93 -6.79 26.57
N MET A 227 -9.23 -5.93 25.58
CA MET A 227 -8.51 -4.65 25.42
C MET A 227 -8.57 -3.76 26.66
N LEU A 228 -9.73 -3.66 27.30
CA LEU A 228 -9.89 -2.87 28.52
C LEU A 228 -9.07 -3.43 29.70
N ASP A 229 -8.89 -4.75 29.74
CA ASP A 229 -8.08 -5.43 30.75
C ASP A 229 -6.57 -5.27 30.48
N ILE A 230 -6.19 -4.97 29.23
CA ILE A 230 -4.81 -4.70 28.81
C ILE A 230 -4.55 -3.19 28.95
N GLU A 231 -3.96 -2.80 30.07
CA GLU A 231 -3.50 -1.41 30.30
C GLU A 231 -4.61 -0.35 30.21
N GLY A 232 -5.89 -0.74 30.29
CA GLY A 232 -7.02 0.17 30.19
C GLY A 232 -7.28 0.69 28.76
N ILE A 233 -6.80 0.00 27.73
CA ILE A 233 -6.93 0.46 26.34
C ILE A 233 -8.39 0.33 25.89
N LYS A 234 -9.00 1.48 25.56
CA LYS A 234 -10.38 1.52 25.05
C LYS A 234 -10.41 1.23 23.55
N PRO A 235 -11.30 0.35 23.07
CA PRO A 235 -11.47 0.12 21.64
C PRO A 235 -11.84 1.41 20.89
N THR A 236 -11.06 1.73 19.85
CA THR A 236 -11.33 2.84 18.93
C THR A 236 -12.18 2.37 17.74
N TYR A 237 -12.66 3.31 16.90
CA TYR A 237 -13.36 2.98 15.66
C TYR A 237 -12.59 1.98 14.78
N GLN A 238 -11.27 2.14 14.66
CA GLN A 238 -10.42 1.24 13.87
C GLN A 238 -10.41 -0.19 14.41
N HIS A 239 -10.48 -0.37 15.74
CA HIS A 239 -10.57 -1.69 16.34
C HIS A 239 -11.90 -2.37 16.01
N TYR A 240 -13.02 -1.63 16.12
CA TYR A 240 -14.33 -2.11 15.69
C TYR A 240 -14.34 -2.45 14.19
N ALA A 241 -13.83 -1.56 13.35
CA ALA A 241 -13.77 -1.78 11.90
C ALA A 241 -13.00 -3.06 11.54
N CYS A 242 -11.90 -3.34 12.25
CA CYS A 242 -11.14 -4.57 12.04
C CYS A 242 -11.90 -5.83 12.49
N VAL A 243 -12.63 -5.78 13.61
CA VAL A 243 -13.48 -6.89 14.07
C VAL A 243 -14.65 -7.14 13.12
N ILE A 244 -15.28 -6.07 12.64
CA ILE A 244 -16.37 -6.14 11.66
C ILE A 244 -15.87 -6.75 10.35
N ASP A 245 -14.72 -6.30 9.83
CA ASP A 245 -14.10 -6.92 8.64
C ASP A 245 -13.80 -8.40 8.86
N MET A 246 -13.26 -8.76 10.03
CA MET A 246 -12.96 -10.15 10.39
C MET A 246 -14.22 -11.02 10.41
N LEU A 247 -15.28 -10.57 11.09
CA LEU A 247 -16.58 -11.27 11.15
C LEU A 247 -17.20 -11.38 9.76
N ALA A 248 -17.26 -10.27 9.01
CA ALA A 248 -17.82 -10.23 7.67
C ALA A 248 -17.09 -11.21 6.73
N ARG A 249 -15.74 -11.18 6.72
CA ARG A 249 -14.92 -12.08 5.88
C ARG A 249 -15.07 -13.55 6.27
N SER A 250 -15.32 -13.86 7.53
CA SER A 250 -15.60 -15.22 8.00
C SER A 250 -17.01 -15.73 7.67
N GLY A 251 -17.91 -14.85 7.23
CA GLY A 251 -19.30 -15.18 6.88
C GLY A 251 -20.29 -14.92 8.01
N GLU A 252 -19.84 -14.44 9.16
CA GLU A 252 -20.68 -14.05 10.30
C GLU A 252 -21.30 -12.66 10.08
N ILE A 253 -22.08 -12.51 9.01
CA ILE A 253 -22.67 -11.23 8.58
C ILE A 253 -23.60 -10.67 9.66
N GLU A 254 -24.39 -11.53 10.33
CA GLU A 254 -25.31 -11.09 11.39
C GLU A 254 -24.57 -10.49 12.59
N GLU A 255 -23.52 -11.16 13.08
CA GLU A 255 -22.71 -10.65 14.20
C GLU A 255 -21.93 -9.40 13.80
N SER A 256 -21.46 -9.32 12.55
CA SER A 256 -20.88 -8.10 11.97
C SER A 256 -21.86 -6.93 12.03
N MET A 257 -23.11 -7.15 11.61
CA MET A 257 -24.17 -6.12 11.64
C MET A 257 -24.58 -5.73 13.06
N LYS A 258 -24.57 -6.68 14.00
CA LYS A 258 -24.79 -6.42 15.42
C LYS A 258 -23.67 -5.56 16.01
N THR A 259 -22.42 -5.89 15.72
CA THR A 259 -21.24 -5.12 16.16
C THR A 259 -21.31 -3.67 15.66
N ILE A 260 -21.74 -3.44 14.41
CA ILE A 260 -21.97 -2.08 13.88
C ILE A 260 -23.03 -1.31 14.68
N LYS A 261 -24.07 -1.97 15.18
CA LYS A 261 -25.13 -1.31 15.96
C LYS A 261 -24.73 -1.02 17.40
N GLU A 262 -23.87 -1.87 17.97
CA GLU A 262 -23.43 -1.77 19.37
C GLU A 262 -22.24 -0.82 19.56
N MET A 263 -21.47 -0.55 18.50
CA MET A 263 -20.33 0.35 18.60
C MET A 263 -20.74 1.79 18.98
N PRO A 264 -19.92 2.52 19.75
CA PRO A 264 -20.25 3.86 20.23
C PRO A 264 -20.01 4.96 19.17
N PHE A 265 -19.89 4.59 17.90
CA PHE A 265 -19.53 5.46 16.77
C PHE A 265 -20.55 5.34 15.66
N GLU A 266 -20.69 6.38 14.84
CA GLU A 266 -21.46 6.28 13.60
C GLU A 266 -20.65 5.50 12.55
N ALA A 267 -21.30 4.59 11.84
CA ALA A 267 -20.67 3.77 10.81
C ALA A 267 -20.40 4.61 9.55
N GLU A 268 -19.14 4.75 9.18
CA GLU A 268 -18.76 5.42 7.94
C GLU A 268 -18.98 4.50 6.72
N THR A 269 -19.10 5.11 5.53
CA THR A 269 -19.37 4.39 4.28
C THR A 269 -18.35 3.29 3.93
N PRO A 270 -17.03 3.42 4.21
CA PRO A 270 -16.08 2.33 3.90
C PRO A 270 -16.35 1.04 4.69
N LEU A 271 -16.86 1.16 5.93
CA LEU A 271 -17.18 0.00 6.77
C LEU A 271 -18.35 -0.80 6.20
N TRP A 272 -19.34 -0.12 5.64
CA TRP A 272 -20.47 -0.74 4.95
C TRP A 272 -20.03 -1.44 3.65
N ARG A 273 -19.06 -0.89 2.92
CA ARG A 273 -18.49 -1.53 1.71
C ARG A 273 -17.79 -2.85 2.06
N ILE A 274 -17.12 -2.94 3.21
CA ILE A 274 -16.53 -4.18 3.71
C ILE A 274 -17.61 -5.27 3.86
N VAL A 275 -18.71 -4.95 4.56
CA VAL A 275 -19.83 -5.89 4.75
C VAL A 275 -20.50 -6.23 3.42
N LEU A 276 -20.69 -5.26 2.52
CA LEU A 276 -21.25 -5.51 1.19
C LEU A 276 -20.39 -6.49 0.38
N GLY A 277 -19.07 -6.34 0.43
CA GLY A 277 -18.14 -7.27 -0.21
C GLY A 277 -18.24 -8.68 0.38
N ALA A 278 -18.39 -8.80 1.70
CA ALA A 278 -18.62 -10.07 2.36
C ALA A 278 -19.99 -10.69 2.03
N CYS A 279 -21.06 -9.90 1.96
CA CYS A 279 -22.39 -10.33 1.49
C CYS A 279 -22.30 -10.92 0.09
N SER A 280 -21.57 -10.27 -0.82
CA SER A 280 -21.24 -10.83 -2.12
C SER A 280 -20.52 -12.16 -1.98
N LYS A 281 -19.45 -12.22 -1.15
CA LYS A 281 -18.62 -13.42 -0.93
C LYS A 281 -19.39 -14.63 -0.37
N HIS A 282 -20.35 -14.41 0.52
CA HIS A 282 -21.04 -15.46 1.27
C HIS A 282 -22.49 -15.69 0.84
N GLY A 283 -23.00 -14.88 -0.09
CA GLY A 283 -24.34 -15.05 -0.65
C GLY A 283 -25.47 -14.47 0.22
N ASP A 284 -25.17 -13.59 1.17
CA ASP A 284 -26.20 -12.84 1.91
C ASP A 284 -26.72 -11.66 1.06
N ILE A 285 -27.66 -11.99 0.18
CA ILE A 285 -28.19 -11.04 -0.80
C ILE A 285 -29.09 -10.00 -0.13
N GLU A 286 -29.88 -10.39 0.87
CA GLU A 286 -30.84 -9.49 1.48
C GLU A 286 -30.13 -8.33 2.19
N THR A 287 -29.12 -8.65 3.00
CA THR A 287 -28.28 -7.65 3.67
C THR A 287 -27.47 -6.85 2.64
N GLY A 288 -26.89 -7.53 1.65
CA GLY A 288 -26.13 -6.88 0.57
C GLY A 288 -26.93 -5.85 -0.22
N MET A 289 -28.18 -6.16 -0.58
CA MET A 289 -29.05 -5.22 -1.32
C MET A 289 -29.38 -3.98 -0.49
N LYS A 290 -29.75 -4.14 0.80
CA LYS A 290 -30.04 -3.02 1.70
C LYS A 290 -28.83 -2.09 1.88
N ILE A 291 -27.64 -2.68 2.03
CA ILE A 291 -26.40 -1.91 2.17
C ILE A 291 -26.08 -1.17 0.87
N ALA A 292 -26.24 -1.84 -0.28
CA ALA A 292 -25.99 -1.23 -1.58
C ALA A 292 -26.90 -0.02 -1.82
N GLU A 293 -28.22 -0.14 -1.57
CA GLU A 293 -29.19 0.96 -1.71
C GLU A 293 -28.78 2.19 -0.90
N MET A 294 -28.47 2.01 0.39
CA MET A 294 -27.97 3.08 1.26
C MET A 294 -26.66 3.72 0.73
N LEU A 295 -25.73 2.91 0.21
CA LEU A 295 -24.47 3.40 -0.32
C LEU A 295 -24.66 4.22 -1.60
N PHE A 296 -25.60 3.83 -2.49
CA PHE A 296 -25.93 4.64 -3.67
C PHE A 296 -26.58 5.97 -3.31
N GLU A 297 -27.37 6.02 -2.23
CA GLU A 297 -27.94 7.28 -1.74
C GLU A 297 -26.87 8.23 -1.19
N LYS A 298 -25.88 7.69 -0.46
CA LYS A 298 -24.82 8.50 0.18
C LYS A 298 -23.68 8.88 -0.78
N GLU A 299 -23.25 7.95 -1.63
CA GLU A 299 -22.07 8.08 -2.48
C GLU A 299 -22.34 7.52 -3.89
N PRO A 300 -23.17 8.21 -4.69
CA PRO A 300 -23.59 7.73 -6.02
C PRO A 300 -22.45 7.68 -7.04
N TYR A 301 -21.31 8.32 -6.77
CA TYR A 301 -20.17 8.36 -7.70
C TYR A 301 -19.02 7.44 -7.30
N GLU A 302 -19.19 6.61 -6.26
CA GLU A 302 -18.17 5.67 -5.79
C GLU A 302 -18.20 4.37 -6.64
N PRO A 303 -17.15 4.08 -7.45
CA PRO A 303 -17.11 2.92 -8.34
C PRO A 303 -17.28 1.58 -7.61
N THR A 304 -16.72 1.49 -6.40
CA THR A 304 -16.74 0.27 -5.58
C THR A 304 -18.17 -0.23 -5.31
N ASN A 305 -19.13 0.68 -5.14
CA ASN A 305 -20.52 0.34 -4.84
C ASN A 305 -21.18 -0.41 -6.02
N TYR A 306 -20.94 0.05 -7.24
CA TYR A 306 -21.39 -0.60 -8.48
C TYR A 306 -20.76 -1.97 -8.66
N ILE A 307 -19.44 -2.07 -8.46
CA ILE A 307 -18.70 -3.32 -8.63
C ILE A 307 -19.19 -4.39 -7.63
N LEU A 308 -19.35 -4.04 -6.35
CA LEU A 308 -19.78 -4.99 -5.32
C LEU A 308 -21.22 -5.47 -5.54
N LEU A 309 -22.15 -4.58 -5.92
CA LEU A 309 -23.52 -4.96 -6.26
C LEU A 309 -23.57 -5.82 -7.54
N GLY A 310 -22.80 -5.46 -8.56
CA GLY A 310 -22.65 -6.26 -9.77
C GLY A 310 -22.16 -7.69 -9.47
N ASN A 311 -21.21 -7.83 -8.55
CA ASN A 311 -20.70 -9.14 -8.11
C ASN A 311 -21.78 -9.99 -7.41
N ILE A 312 -22.68 -9.36 -6.63
CA ILE A 312 -23.84 -10.06 -6.03
C ILE A 312 -24.75 -10.62 -7.13
N TYR A 313 -25.10 -9.81 -8.14
CA TYR A 313 -25.93 -10.27 -9.26
C TYR A 313 -25.25 -11.36 -10.08
N ALA A 314 -23.94 -11.24 -10.36
CA ALA A 314 -23.19 -12.23 -11.12
C ALA A 314 -23.20 -13.61 -10.42
N ARG A 315 -23.05 -13.63 -9.10
CA ARG A 315 -23.11 -14.87 -8.29
C ARG A 315 -24.48 -15.53 -8.29
N LEU A 316 -25.54 -14.74 -8.44
CA LEU A 316 -26.91 -15.24 -8.63
C LEU A 316 -27.18 -15.75 -10.05
N GLY A 317 -26.21 -15.64 -10.98
CA GLY A 317 -26.44 -15.89 -12.39
C GLY A 317 -27.36 -14.86 -13.05
N ARG A 318 -27.62 -13.73 -12.37
CA ARG A 318 -28.44 -12.61 -12.84
C ARG A 318 -27.60 -11.68 -13.73
N TRP A 319 -27.27 -12.19 -14.91
CA TRP A 319 -26.35 -11.52 -15.83
C TRP A 319 -26.94 -10.25 -16.43
N THR A 320 -28.26 -10.20 -16.66
CA THR A 320 -28.94 -9.00 -17.15
C THR A 320 -28.76 -7.83 -16.19
N GLU A 321 -28.92 -8.08 -14.89
CA GLU A 321 -28.77 -7.09 -13.84
C GLU A 321 -27.31 -6.68 -13.66
N THR A 322 -26.38 -7.64 -13.78
CA THR A 322 -24.94 -7.34 -13.80
C THR A 322 -24.58 -6.37 -14.93
N GLU A 323 -25.13 -6.60 -16.13
CA GLU A 323 -24.93 -5.74 -17.29
C GLU A 323 -25.60 -4.37 -17.12
N ASN A 324 -26.81 -4.34 -16.52
CA ASN A 324 -27.51 -3.09 -16.22
C ASN A 324 -26.71 -2.21 -15.25
N ILE A 325 -26.08 -2.79 -14.22
CA ILE A 325 -25.25 -2.05 -13.27
C ILE A 325 -24.00 -1.48 -13.95
N ARG A 326 -23.36 -2.24 -14.86
CA ARG A 326 -22.23 -1.74 -15.66
C ARG A 326 -22.64 -0.62 -16.61
N SER A 327 -23.75 -0.78 -17.32
CA SER A 327 -24.28 0.27 -18.19
C SER A 327 -24.65 1.53 -17.39
N LEU A 328 -25.14 1.38 -16.16
CA LEU A 328 -25.41 2.51 -15.28
C LEU A 328 -24.12 3.23 -14.87
N MET A 329 -23.08 2.48 -14.51
CA MET A 329 -21.76 3.00 -14.18
C MET A 329 -21.15 3.80 -15.36
N GLU A 330 -21.19 3.24 -16.57
CA GLU A 330 -20.74 3.90 -17.81
C GLU A 330 -21.55 5.18 -18.12
N LYS A 331 -22.88 5.12 -18.02
CA LYS A 331 -23.76 6.28 -18.25
C LYS A 331 -23.54 7.40 -17.25
N SER A 332 -23.14 7.06 -16.03
CA SER A 332 -22.78 8.02 -14.99
C SER A 332 -21.36 8.58 -15.14
N GLY A 333 -20.58 8.13 -16.14
CA GLY A 333 -19.21 8.56 -16.36
C GLY A 333 -18.25 8.11 -15.25
N ILE A 334 -18.58 7.01 -14.57
CA ILE A 334 -17.79 6.46 -13.48
C ILE A 334 -16.89 5.38 -14.08
N ASP A 335 -15.60 5.67 -14.19
CA ASP A 335 -14.62 4.65 -14.57
C ASP A 335 -14.09 3.94 -13.32
N GLY A 336 -13.81 2.65 -13.45
CA GLY A 336 -13.11 1.90 -12.40
C GLY A 336 -11.62 2.25 -12.39
N ASP A 337 -10.95 1.99 -11.27
CA ASP A 337 -9.50 2.17 -11.20
C ASP A 337 -8.78 1.31 -12.25
N ASP A 338 -7.83 1.93 -12.98
CA ASP A 338 -6.99 1.22 -13.95
C ASP A 338 -6.19 0.12 -13.24
N ALA A 339 -6.52 -1.13 -13.53
CA ALA A 339 -5.86 -2.28 -12.95
C ALA A 339 -4.49 -2.52 -13.61
N PHE A 340 -3.40 -2.38 -12.85
CA PHE A 340 -2.05 -2.71 -13.33
C PHE A 340 -1.21 -3.46 -12.29
N SER A 341 -0.23 -4.23 -12.76
CA SER A 341 0.81 -4.85 -11.94
C SER A 341 2.18 -4.34 -12.37
N TRP A 342 3.15 -4.38 -11.48
CA TRP A 342 4.53 -4.03 -11.81
C TRP A 342 5.55 -4.93 -11.12
N ILE A 343 6.76 -4.92 -11.68
CA ILE A 343 7.91 -5.69 -11.20
C ILE A 343 9.18 -4.87 -11.43
N GLU A 344 10.05 -4.83 -10.41
CA GLU A 344 11.36 -4.20 -10.50
C GLU A 344 12.39 -5.23 -11.01
N MET A 345 13.04 -4.93 -12.14
CA MET A 345 14.09 -5.75 -12.75
C MET A 345 15.21 -4.85 -13.27
N GLY A 346 16.46 -5.15 -12.91
CA GLY A 346 17.63 -4.43 -13.45
C GLY A 346 17.57 -2.91 -13.27
N GLN A 347 17.17 -2.43 -12.08
CA GLN A 347 16.96 -1.00 -11.74
C GLN A 347 15.85 -0.30 -12.53
N ARG A 348 14.96 -1.04 -13.18
CA ARG A 348 13.80 -0.49 -13.89
C ARG A 348 12.52 -1.10 -13.38
N THR A 349 11.48 -0.28 -13.29
CA THR A 349 10.13 -0.73 -13.01
C THR A 349 9.40 -1.02 -14.32
N HIS A 350 8.95 -2.26 -14.48
CA HIS A 350 8.15 -2.69 -15.63
C HIS A 350 6.69 -2.79 -15.22
N ARG A 351 5.82 -1.99 -15.85
CA ARG A 351 4.38 -1.92 -15.58
C ARG A 351 3.60 -2.66 -16.66
N PHE A 352 2.54 -3.36 -16.26
CA PHE A 352 1.66 -4.12 -17.12
C PHE A 352 0.20 -3.79 -16.80
N GLY A 353 -0.54 -3.28 -17.78
CA GLY A 353 -2.01 -3.15 -17.73
C GLY A 353 -2.73 -4.43 -18.17
N VAL A 354 -4.07 -4.39 -18.19
CA VAL A 354 -4.88 -5.43 -18.83
C VAL A 354 -4.68 -5.38 -20.34
N ASP A 355 -4.36 -6.53 -20.95
CA ASP A 355 -4.07 -6.63 -22.39
C ASP A 355 -2.96 -5.70 -22.91
N ASP A 356 -2.02 -5.34 -22.04
CA ASP A 356 -0.93 -4.44 -22.37
C ASP A 356 0.07 -5.06 -23.34
N ARG A 357 0.22 -4.41 -24.50
CA ARG A 357 1.20 -4.76 -25.55
C ARG A 357 2.26 -3.69 -25.76
N ALA A 358 2.31 -2.66 -24.92
CA ALA A 358 3.26 -1.55 -25.04
C ALA A 358 4.70 -1.97 -24.72
N HIS A 359 4.90 -3.07 -24.00
CA HIS A 359 6.23 -3.55 -23.63
C HIS A 359 7.07 -3.95 -24.87
N PRO A 360 8.36 -3.57 -24.97
CA PRO A 360 9.19 -3.85 -26.15
C PRO A 360 9.32 -5.33 -26.53
N ILE A 361 9.22 -6.24 -25.56
CA ILE A 361 9.26 -7.70 -25.76
C ILE A 361 7.90 -8.36 -25.50
N SER A 362 6.80 -7.66 -25.76
CA SER A 362 5.44 -8.17 -25.49
C SER A 362 5.16 -9.53 -26.15
N GLU A 363 5.58 -9.75 -27.39
CA GLU A 363 5.39 -11.04 -28.07
C GLU A 363 6.02 -12.23 -27.31
N GLU A 364 7.20 -12.03 -26.73
CA GLU A 364 7.90 -13.05 -25.96
C GLU A 364 7.20 -13.30 -24.61
N ILE A 365 6.73 -12.24 -23.96
CA ILE A 365 5.98 -12.32 -22.70
C ILE A 365 4.70 -13.14 -22.89
N TYR A 366 3.92 -12.84 -23.93
CA TYR A 366 2.68 -13.57 -24.22
C TYR A 366 2.96 -15.04 -24.57
N ARG A 367 4.00 -15.32 -25.36
CA ARG A 367 4.41 -16.70 -25.67
C ARG A 367 4.84 -17.47 -24.42
N ASN A 368 5.57 -16.83 -23.51
CA ASN A 368 5.95 -17.45 -22.25
C ASN A 368 4.74 -17.68 -21.35
N LEU A 369 3.84 -16.70 -21.26
CA LEU A 369 2.60 -16.83 -20.50
C LEU A 369 1.77 -18.00 -21.03
N ASP A 370 1.65 -18.16 -22.34
CA ASP A 370 0.92 -19.28 -22.95
C ASP A 370 1.50 -20.64 -22.57
N ARG A 371 2.84 -20.76 -22.60
CA ARG A 371 3.56 -21.94 -22.15
C ARG A 371 3.32 -22.21 -20.65
N LEU A 372 3.40 -21.18 -19.82
CA LEU A 372 3.18 -21.27 -18.38
C LEU A 372 1.73 -21.68 -18.07
N MET A 373 0.74 -21.09 -18.75
CA MET A 373 -0.67 -21.44 -18.63
C MET A 373 -0.93 -22.92 -18.98
N GLY A 374 -0.29 -23.44 -20.04
CA GLY A 374 -0.33 -24.87 -20.37
C GLY A 374 0.28 -25.74 -19.27
N SER A 375 1.41 -25.31 -18.70
CA SER A 375 2.12 -26.04 -17.64
C SER A 375 1.31 -26.10 -16.34
N ILE A 376 0.71 -24.99 -15.91
CA ILE A 376 -0.11 -24.99 -14.69
C ILE A 376 -1.41 -25.77 -14.87
N LYS A 377 -2.03 -25.73 -16.06
CA LYS A 377 -3.23 -26.55 -16.37
C LYS A 377 -2.89 -28.04 -16.30
N ALA A 378 -1.74 -28.45 -16.84
CA ALA A 378 -1.26 -29.83 -16.71
C ALA A 378 -0.98 -30.24 -15.25
N ALA A 379 -0.61 -29.29 -14.39
CA ALA A 379 -0.40 -29.49 -12.96
C ALA A 379 -1.71 -29.46 -12.12
N GLY A 380 -2.87 -29.20 -12.73
CA GLY A 380 -4.18 -29.22 -12.06
C GLY A 380 -4.85 -27.86 -11.84
N TYR A 381 -4.28 -26.76 -12.34
CA TYR A 381 -4.93 -25.45 -12.29
C TYR A 381 -6.19 -25.43 -13.18
N VAL A 382 -7.31 -24.99 -12.60
CA VAL A 382 -8.59 -24.78 -13.29
C VAL A 382 -8.96 -23.30 -13.18
N PRO A 383 -9.14 -22.57 -14.31
CA PRO A 383 -9.55 -21.18 -14.28
C PRO A 383 -10.93 -20.97 -13.62
N ASP A 384 -11.04 -20.01 -12.73
CA ASP A 384 -12.32 -19.64 -12.11
C ASP A 384 -13.03 -18.54 -12.90
N THR A 385 -13.96 -18.96 -13.76
CA THR A 385 -14.74 -18.06 -14.64
C THR A 385 -15.67 -17.10 -13.93
N SER A 386 -15.86 -17.20 -12.60
CA SER A 386 -16.62 -16.21 -11.82
C SER A 386 -15.94 -14.84 -11.75
N PHE A 387 -14.63 -14.79 -11.98
CA PHE A 387 -13.83 -13.55 -11.99
C PHE A 387 -13.68 -12.91 -13.37
N ALA A 388 -14.31 -13.46 -14.42
CA ALA A 388 -14.17 -12.95 -15.78
C ALA A 388 -14.96 -11.66 -16.01
N THR A 389 -14.34 -10.68 -16.68
CA THR A 389 -14.93 -9.36 -16.94
C THR A 389 -15.96 -9.36 -18.08
N HIS A 390 -15.87 -10.26 -19.08
CA HIS A 390 -16.71 -10.22 -20.28
C HIS A 390 -17.71 -11.37 -20.43
N SER A 391 -18.92 -11.04 -20.92
CA SER A 391 -20.11 -11.89 -21.01
C SER A 391 -20.44 -12.31 -22.45
N THR A 392 -19.54 -13.00 -23.17
CA THR A 392 -19.96 -13.73 -24.39
C THR A 392 -19.38 -15.15 -24.47
N GLY A 393 -20.01 -16.11 -23.78
CA GLY A 393 -19.68 -17.53 -23.86
C GLY A 393 -18.53 -17.99 -22.95
N LYS A 394 -18.58 -19.26 -22.52
CA LYS A 394 -17.63 -19.85 -21.54
C LYS A 394 -16.17 -19.79 -22.01
N ASN A 395 -15.92 -19.99 -23.31
CA ASN A 395 -14.56 -19.95 -23.88
C ASN A 395 -13.94 -18.55 -23.83
N ARG A 396 -14.70 -17.48 -24.11
CA ARG A 396 -14.18 -16.10 -24.04
C ARG A 396 -13.92 -15.62 -22.61
N ARG A 397 -14.61 -16.20 -21.62
CA ARG A 397 -14.37 -15.91 -20.19
C ARG A 397 -13.04 -16.45 -19.69
N GLU A 398 -12.65 -17.65 -20.12
CA GLU A 398 -11.31 -18.17 -19.82
C GLU A 398 -10.21 -17.35 -20.50
N GLU A 399 -10.47 -16.86 -21.73
CA GLU A 399 -9.54 -16.00 -22.46
C GLU A 399 -9.31 -14.66 -21.73
N SER A 400 -10.35 -14.01 -21.21
CA SER A 400 -10.19 -12.75 -20.46
C SER A 400 -9.36 -12.91 -19.18
N LEU A 401 -9.45 -14.06 -18.51
CA LEU A 401 -8.66 -14.35 -17.30
C LEU A 401 -7.19 -14.62 -17.60
N ARG A 402 -6.85 -14.96 -18.84
CA ARG A 402 -5.52 -15.40 -19.22
C ARG A 402 -4.50 -14.26 -19.15
N TYR A 403 -4.89 -13.07 -19.57
CA TYR A 403 -4.01 -11.90 -19.75
C TYR A 403 -4.18 -10.84 -18.67
N HIS A 404 -4.57 -11.27 -17.47
CA HIS A 404 -4.53 -10.40 -16.29
C HIS A 404 -3.11 -9.88 -16.06
N CYS A 405 -3.02 -8.61 -15.65
CA CYS A 405 -1.76 -7.90 -15.46
C CYS A 405 -0.78 -8.63 -14.53
N GLU A 406 -1.29 -9.34 -13.51
CA GLU A 406 -0.51 -10.14 -12.57
C GLU A 406 0.21 -11.28 -13.31
N LYS A 407 -0.48 -11.95 -14.24
CA LYS A 407 0.08 -13.08 -15.00
C LYS A 407 1.09 -12.60 -16.04
N LEU A 408 0.87 -11.43 -16.65
CA LEU A 408 1.82 -10.78 -17.55
C LEU A 408 3.11 -10.38 -16.81
N ALA A 409 2.99 -9.74 -15.64
CA ALA A 409 4.13 -9.37 -14.81
C ALA A 409 4.95 -10.60 -14.38
N PHE A 410 4.29 -11.70 -14.02
CA PHE A 410 4.96 -12.96 -13.72
C PHE A 410 5.68 -13.54 -14.93
N ALA A 411 5.01 -13.60 -16.09
CA ALA A 411 5.60 -14.14 -17.32
C ALA A 411 6.83 -13.36 -17.78
N PHE A 412 6.83 -12.03 -17.62
CA PHE A 412 8.01 -11.20 -17.84
C PHE A 412 9.11 -11.52 -16.81
N GLY A 413 8.78 -11.57 -15.52
CA GLY A 413 9.75 -11.89 -14.46
C GLY A 413 10.42 -13.26 -14.65
N ASP A 414 9.66 -14.26 -15.09
CA ASP A 414 10.17 -15.61 -15.39
C ASP A 414 11.15 -15.63 -16.57
N LEU A 415 10.96 -14.76 -17.57
CA LEU A 415 11.89 -14.59 -18.70
C LEU A 415 13.14 -13.80 -18.32
N ALA A 416 12.96 -12.71 -17.57
CA ALA A 416 14.01 -11.72 -17.32
C ALA A 416 14.98 -12.12 -16.19
N SER A 417 14.58 -13.04 -15.30
CA SER A 417 15.36 -13.40 -14.11
C SER A 417 15.87 -14.85 -14.14
N PRO A 418 17.11 -15.11 -13.69
CA PRO A 418 17.67 -16.46 -13.53
C PRO A 418 16.74 -17.42 -12.77
N SER A 419 16.80 -18.71 -13.10
CA SER A 419 15.99 -19.73 -12.42
C SER A 419 16.31 -19.79 -10.92
N GLY A 420 15.28 -19.70 -10.09
CA GLY A 420 15.38 -19.81 -8.63
C GLY A 420 15.31 -18.48 -7.87
N ASP A 421 15.52 -17.35 -8.54
CA ASP A 421 15.37 -16.02 -7.93
C ASP A 421 13.93 -15.76 -7.46
N THR A 422 13.81 -15.02 -6.36
CA THR A 422 12.52 -14.56 -5.83
C THR A 422 11.97 -13.43 -6.67
N LEU A 423 10.83 -13.66 -7.31
CA LEU A 423 10.10 -12.62 -8.04
C LEU A 423 9.24 -11.82 -7.08
N ARG A 424 9.31 -10.48 -7.14
CA ARG A 424 8.49 -9.55 -6.35
C ARG A 424 7.59 -8.76 -7.27
N ILE A 425 6.30 -9.04 -7.21
CA ILE A 425 5.30 -8.45 -8.09
C ILE A 425 4.33 -7.68 -7.23
N MET A 426 4.00 -6.47 -7.65
CA MET A 426 3.09 -5.60 -6.93
C MET A 426 1.86 -5.31 -7.78
N LYS A 427 0.72 -5.13 -7.11
CA LYS A 427 -0.59 -4.90 -7.71
C LYS A 427 -1.25 -3.71 -7.02
N ASN A 428 -1.81 -2.80 -7.80
CA ASN A 428 -2.45 -1.59 -7.28
C ASN A 428 -3.84 -1.82 -6.67
N LEU A 429 -4.44 -2.97 -6.94
CA LEU A 429 -5.76 -3.41 -6.47
C LEU A 429 -5.65 -4.78 -5.78
N ARG A 430 -6.75 -5.27 -5.19
CA ARG A 430 -6.81 -6.64 -4.67
C ARG A 430 -6.63 -7.65 -5.82
N VAL A 431 -5.67 -8.55 -5.68
CA VAL A 431 -5.46 -9.66 -6.63
C VAL A 431 -6.70 -10.56 -6.64
N CYS A 432 -7.23 -10.93 -7.81
CA CYS A 432 -8.39 -11.81 -7.91
C CYS A 432 -8.07 -13.27 -7.54
N GLY A 433 -9.10 -14.06 -7.19
CA GLY A 433 -8.93 -15.42 -6.68
C GLY A 433 -8.32 -16.38 -7.71
N ASP A 434 -8.62 -16.15 -9.00
CA ASP A 434 -8.03 -16.88 -10.11
C ASP A 434 -6.53 -16.60 -10.26
N CYS A 435 -6.12 -15.32 -10.21
CA CYS A 435 -4.70 -14.95 -10.25
C CYS A 435 -3.94 -15.49 -9.03
N HIS A 436 -4.52 -15.38 -7.82
CA HIS A 436 -3.93 -15.95 -6.61
C HIS A 436 -3.73 -17.47 -6.75
N SER A 437 -4.72 -18.18 -7.29
CA SER A 437 -4.62 -19.61 -7.56
C SER A 437 -3.56 -19.92 -8.63
N ALA A 438 -3.51 -19.16 -9.72
CA ALA A 438 -2.50 -19.32 -10.77
C ALA A 438 -1.08 -19.13 -10.21
N TYR A 439 -0.87 -18.19 -9.28
CA TYR A 439 0.42 -17.95 -8.64
C TYR A 439 0.90 -19.13 -7.76
N LYS A 440 -0.02 -19.83 -7.08
CA LYS A 440 0.31 -21.10 -6.42
C LYS A 440 0.91 -22.07 -7.42
N TYR A 441 0.24 -22.29 -8.55
CA TYR A 441 0.73 -23.21 -9.57
C TYR A 441 1.98 -22.71 -10.29
N PHE A 442 2.14 -21.41 -10.51
CA PHE A 442 3.39 -20.83 -11.02
C PHE A 442 4.56 -21.16 -10.10
N SER A 443 4.42 -20.98 -8.78
CA SER A 443 5.46 -21.37 -7.82
C SER A 443 5.74 -22.88 -7.81
N LEU A 444 4.71 -23.70 -8.07
CA LEU A 444 4.84 -25.16 -8.14
C LEU A 444 5.61 -25.61 -9.38
N VAL A 445 5.24 -25.12 -10.57
CA VAL A 445 5.82 -25.58 -11.85
C VAL A 445 7.19 -24.97 -12.13
N THR A 446 7.46 -23.76 -11.64
CA THR A 446 8.77 -23.10 -11.83
C THR A 446 9.73 -23.37 -10.66
N GLY A 447 9.22 -23.81 -9.51
CA GLY A 447 10.01 -23.96 -8.28
C GLY A 447 10.48 -22.65 -7.65
N ARG A 448 10.06 -21.49 -8.19
CA ARG A 448 10.44 -20.16 -7.73
C ARG A 448 9.67 -19.76 -6.47
N LYS A 449 10.31 -18.95 -5.62
CA LYS A 449 9.61 -18.15 -4.60
C LYS A 449 9.01 -16.93 -5.29
N ILE A 450 7.76 -16.63 -4.99
CA ILE A 450 7.07 -15.46 -5.54
C ILE A 450 6.48 -14.67 -4.38
N VAL A 451 6.75 -13.38 -4.33
CA VAL A 451 6.13 -12.44 -3.41
C VAL A 451 5.20 -11.56 -4.22
N LEU A 452 3.90 -11.67 -3.98
CA LEU A 452 2.90 -10.83 -4.61
C LEU A 452 2.31 -9.90 -3.55
N ARG A 453 2.43 -8.59 -3.74
CA ARG A 453 1.75 -7.59 -2.91
C ARG A 453 0.50 -7.12 -3.64
N ASP A 454 -0.66 -7.24 -3.03
CA ASP A 454 -1.80 -6.35 -3.33
C ASP A 454 -1.85 -5.20 -2.32
N ASN A 455 -2.76 -4.23 -2.49
CA ASN A 455 -2.96 -3.03 -1.66
C ASN A 455 -1.93 -2.87 -0.52
N HIS A 456 -2.11 -3.66 0.55
CA HIS A 456 -1.14 -3.78 1.66
C HIS A 456 -0.89 -5.22 2.15
N ARG A 457 -1.27 -6.27 1.41
CA ARG A 457 -1.06 -7.66 1.84
C ARG A 457 -0.09 -8.38 0.93
N PHE A 458 0.83 -9.11 1.55
CA PHE A 458 1.82 -9.93 0.86
C PHE A 458 1.41 -11.39 0.88
N HIS A 459 1.48 -11.98 -0.30
CA HIS A 459 1.28 -13.39 -0.55
C HIS A 459 2.63 -13.99 -0.94
N HIS A 460 3.17 -14.83 -0.07
CA HIS A 460 4.41 -15.56 -0.35
C HIS A 460 4.05 -16.93 -0.90
N PHE A 461 4.29 -17.13 -2.19
CA PHE A 461 4.06 -18.40 -2.86
C PHE A 461 5.34 -19.22 -2.95
N TYR A 462 5.24 -20.48 -2.53
CA TYR A 462 6.31 -21.44 -2.68
C TYR A 462 5.76 -22.86 -2.75
N LYS A 463 6.21 -23.64 -3.74
CA LYS A 463 5.84 -25.05 -3.93
C LYS A 463 4.32 -25.30 -3.92
N GLY A 464 3.53 -24.41 -4.52
CA GLY A 464 2.08 -24.58 -4.60
C GLY A 464 1.28 -24.09 -3.39
N ALA A 465 1.94 -23.57 -2.35
CA ALA A 465 1.30 -23.01 -1.18
C ALA A 465 1.45 -21.48 -1.14
N CYS A 466 0.55 -20.81 -0.43
CA CYS A 466 0.61 -19.37 -0.13
C CYS A 466 0.66 -19.15 1.39
N SER A 467 1.39 -18.13 1.85
CA SER A 467 1.45 -17.74 3.27
C SER A 467 0.06 -17.44 3.88
N CYS A 468 -0.91 -16.97 3.07
CA CYS A 468 -2.27 -16.68 3.55
C CYS A 468 -3.13 -17.92 3.82
N ARG A 469 -2.66 -19.14 3.51
CA ARG A 469 -3.38 -20.42 3.69
C ARG A 469 -4.77 -20.44 3.04
N ASP A 470 -4.90 -19.79 1.88
CA ASP A 470 -6.15 -19.63 1.15
C ASP A 470 -7.25 -18.85 1.89
N TYR A 471 -6.91 -18.17 3.00
CA TYR A 471 -7.76 -17.15 3.64
C TYR A 471 -7.63 -15.81 2.88
N TRP A 472 -8.04 -15.85 1.61
CA TRP A 472 -7.97 -14.73 0.67
C TRP A 472 -9.30 -13.94 0.60
#